data_AF-A0A0F9GIA3-F1
#
_entry.id   AF-A0A0F9GIA3-F1
#
_cell.length_a   1.000
_cell.length_b   1.000
_cell.length_c   1.000
_cell.angle_alpha   90.00
_cell.angle_beta   90.00
_cell.angle_gamma   90.00
#
_symmetry.space_group_name_H-M   'P 1'
#
loop_
_entity.id
_entity.type
_entity.pdbx_description
1 polymer ?
#
loop_
_entity_poly.entity_id
_entity_poly.type
_entity_poly.pdbx_seq_one_letter_code
_entity_poly.pdbx_strand_id
1 'polypeptide(L)'
;MEGLITGRVVHYVLSDGDVSEIRRRREGRMKDGLTFSGFQGNSVEVGQHVPAMVVCVFDTPGDLQAPGMVNLTCFLDGHDTHWATSRKYGLDGEPLTWHWIERDDDANEDRIAGARGSDVAA
;
A
#
# COMPACT_ATOMS: atom_id res chain seq x y z
N MET A 1 10.71 15.94 -0.28
CA MET A 1 9.42 15.92 0.46
C MET A 1 9.76 15.83 1.93
N GLU A 2 9.20 16.69 2.77
CA GLU A 2 9.55 16.69 4.20
C GLU A 2 9.22 15.34 4.84
N GLY A 3 10.12 14.82 5.67
CA GLY A 3 9.94 13.56 6.39
C GLY A 3 10.11 12.27 5.56
N LEU A 4 10.33 12.35 4.24
CA LEU A 4 10.56 11.17 3.41
C LEU A 4 11.98 10.63 3.60
N ILE A 5 12.11 9.50 4.29
CA ILE A 5 13.38 8.81 4.57
C ILE A 5 13.19 7.29 4.51
N THR A 6 14.27 6.56 4.27
CA THR A 6 14.30 5.09 4.41
C THR A 6 13.88 4.68 5.83
N GLY A 7 13.13 3.58 5.92
CA GLY A 7 12.59 3.01 7.16
C GLY A 7 11.23 3.59 7.57
N ARG A 8 10.77 4.68 6.94
CA ARG A 8 9.44 5.24 7.25
C ARG A 8 8.33 4.36 6.70
N VAL A 9 7.24 4.24 7.45
CA VAL A 9 6.06 3.47 7.04
C VAL A 9 5.04 4.40 6.38
N VAL A 10 4.50 3.97 5.25
CA VAL A 10 3.53 4.66 4.40
C VAL A 10 2.40 3.69 4.02
N HIS A 11 1.34 4.19 3.40
CA HIS A 11 0.40 3.34 2.68
C HIS A 11 0.76 3.25 1.21
N TYR A 12 0.61 2.06 0.64
CA TYR A 12 0.74 1.80 -0.79
C TYR A 12 -0.57 1.25 -1.35
N VAL A 13 -0.97 1.74 -2.52
CA VAL A 13 -2.21 1.34 -3.19
C VAL A 13 -1.90 0.28 -4.25
N LEU A 14 -2.38 -0.94 -4.01
CA LEU A 14 -2.14 -2.09 -4.89
C LEU A 14 -2.76 -1.87 -6.28
N SER A 15 -1.99 -2.17 -7.33
CA SER A 15 -2.51 -2.25 -8.70
C SER A 15 -2.96 -3.67 -9.07
N ASP A 16 -3.62 -3.79 -10.21
CA ASP A 16 -3.95 -5.09 -10.81
C ASP A 16 -2.71 -5.97 -11.06
N GLY A 17 -1.61 -5.34 -11.48
CA GLY A 17 -0.33 -6.04 -11.68
C GLY A 17 0.25 -6.59 -10.37
N ASP A 18 0.20 -5.79 -9.30
CA ASP A 18 0.68 -6.21 -7.97
C ASP A 18 -0.17 -7.37 -7.44
N VAL A 19 -1.50 -7.25 -7.52
CA VAL A 19 -2.46 -8.30 -7.10
C VAL A 19 -2.21 -9.60 -7.84
N SER A 20 -2.02 -9.52 -9.16
CA SER A 20 -1.73 -10.68 -10.01
C SER A 20 -0.41 -11.34 -9.64
N GLU A 21 0.64 -10.55 -9.40
CA GLU A 21 1.95 -11.06 -8.99
C GLU A 21 1.90 -11.75 -7.62
N ILE A 22 1.25 -11.13 -6.63
CA ILE A 22 1.08 -11.67 -5.28
C ILE A 22 0.35 -13.02 -5.36
N ARG A 23 -0.77 -13.10 -6.09
CA ARG A 23 -1.55 -14.34 -6.26
C ARG A 23 -0.72 -15.42 -6.94
N ARG A 24 -0.06 -15.11 -8.06
CA ARG A 24 0.82 -16.04 -8.78
C ARG A 24 1.93 -16.59 -7.87
N ARG A 25 2.57 -15.74 -7.07
CA ARG A 25 3.63 -16.16 -6.13
C ARG A 25 3.08 -17.09 -5.03
N ARG A 26 1.90 -16.79 -4.48
CA ARG A 26 1.23 -17.63 -3.48
C ARG A 26 0.88 -19.02 -4.04
N GLU A 27 0.40 -19.09 -5.29
CA GLU A 27 0.12 -20.35 -5.98
C GLU A 27 1.39 -21.17 -6.26
N GLY A 28 2.49 -20.52 -6.66
CA GLY A 28 3.78 -21.19 -6.87
C GLY A 28 4.29 -21.90 -5.60
N ARG A 29 4.24 -21.21 -4.45
CA ARG A 29 4.66 -21.79 -3.15
C ARG A 29 3.86 -23.02 -2.72
N MET A 30 2.61 -23.14 -3.17
CA MET A 30 1.80 -24.34 -2.91
C MET A 30 2.31 -25.55 -3.70
N LYS A 31 2.69 -25.33 -4.97
CA LYS A 31 3.16 -26.40 -5.85
C LYS A 31 4.49 -27.00 -5.38
N ASP A 32 5.34 -26.17 -4.78
CA ASP A 32 6.68 -26.60 -4.35
C ASP A 32 6.70 -27.31 -2.98
N GLY A 33 5.54 -27.48 -2.32
CA GLY A 33 5.45 -28.18 -1.02
C GLY A 33 6.20 -27.51 0.14
N LEU A 34 6.76 -26.31 -0.10
CA LEU A 34 7.57 -25.51 0.84
C LEU A 34 6.72 -24.70 1.84
N THR A 35 5.39 -24.81 1.79
CA THR A 35 4.51 -24.14 2.74
C THR A 35 4.29 -25.02 3.95
N PHE A 36 4.88 -24.64 5.09
CA PHE A 36 4.35 -25.03 6.40
C PHE A 36 2.85 -24.74 6.39
N SER A 37 2.03 -25.75 6.61
CA SER A 37 0.57 -25.63 6.58
C SER A 37 0.10 -24.48 7.47
N GLY A 38 -0.63 -23.50 6.92
CA GLY A 38 -1.47 -22.67 7.77
C GLY A 38 -1.95 -21.36 7.17
N PHE A 39 -1.05 -20.47 6.76
CA PHE A 39 -1.43 -19.06 6.57
C PHE A 39 -0.95 -18.51 5.22
N GLN A 40 -1.79 -18.68 4.20
CA GLN A 40 -1.84 -17.68 3.14
C GLN A 40 -2.54 -16.47 3.74
N GLY A 41 -1.81 -15.36 3.88
CA GLY A 41 -2.43 -14.11 4.33
C GLY A 41 -3.69 -13.78 3.53
N ASN A 42 -4.54 -12.90 4.08
CA ASN A 42 -5.80 -12.47 3.48
C ASN A 42 -5.75 -12.21 1.96
N SER A 43 -6.93 -12.32 1.33
CA SER A 43 -7.13 -11.93 -0.06
C SER A 43 -6.67 -10.50 -0.30
N VAL A 44 -6.06 -10.28 -1.47
CA VAL A 44 -5.65 -8.94 -1.92
C VAL A 44 -6.54 -8.45 -3.05
N GLU A 45 -6.84 -7.16 -3.04
CA GLU A 45 -7.71 -6.48 -4.01
C GLU A 45 -7.03 -5.27 -4.65
N VAL A 46 -7.46 -4.92 -5.87
CA VAL A 46 -6.98 -3.71 -6.55
C VAL A 46 -7.51 -2.48 -5.81
N GLY A 47 -6.67 -1.47 -5.63
CA GLY A 47 -6.99 -0.28 -4.84
C GLY A 47 -6.86 -0.50 -3.34
N GLN A 48 -6.53 -1.71 -2.88
CA GLN A 48 -6.32 -1.97 -1.47
C GLN A 48 -5.09 -1.21 -0.96
N HIS A 49 -5.27 -0.54 0.17
CA HIS A 49 -4.20 0.11 0.91
C HIS A 49 -3.50 -0.91 1.79
N VAL A 50 -2.18 -1.01 1.63
CA VAL A 50 -1.34 -1.88 2.46
C VAL A 50 -0.23 -1.08 3.11
N PRO A 51 0.14 -1.38 4.37
CA PRO A 51 1.32 -0.77 4.98
C PRO A 51 2.57 -1.15 4.20
N ALA A 52 3.44 -0.19 3.98
CA ALA A 52 4.69 -0.40 3.28
C ALA A 52 5.82 0.42 3.92
N MET A 53 7.01 -0.17 3.98
CA MET A 53 8.21 0.53 4.44
C MET A 53 8.98 1.07 3.24
N VAL A 54 9.39 2.33 3.32
CA VAL A 54 10.32 2.95 2.37
C VAL A 54 11.68 2.29 2.51
N VAL A 55 12.15 1.61 1.46
CA VAL A 55 13.46 0.94 1.45
C VAL A 55 14.51 1.69 0.64
N CYS A 56 14.09 2.61 -0.23
CA CYS A 56 14.98 3.49 -0.99
C CYS A 56 14.21 4.75 -1.40
N VAL A 57 14.87 5.91 -1.32
CA VAL A 57 14.35 7.20 -1.78
C VAL A 57 15.20 7.67 -2.96
N PHE A 58 14.54 8.14 -4.02
CA PHE A 58 15.19 8.72 -5.19
C PHE A 58 15.01 10.24 -5.16
N ASP A 59 15.85 10.94 -4.39
CA ASP A 59 15.80 12.39 -4.19
C ASP A 59 17.13 13.11 -4.44
N THR A 60 18.11 12.41 -5.04
CA THR A 60 19.44 12.97 -5.29
C THR A 60 19.39 13.96 -6.45
N PRO A 61 20.03 15.14 -6.34
CA PRO A 61 20.23 16.03 -7.47
C PRO A 61 20.95 15.29 -8.63
N GLY A 62 20.28 15.17 -9.78
CA GLY A 62 20.78 14.43 -10.95
C GLY A 62 20.06 13.11 -11.23
N ASP A 63 19.22 12.63 -10.30
CA ASP A 63 18.30 11.53 -10.58
C ASP A 63 17.24 11.99 -11.59
N LEU A 64 17.03 11.21 -12.65
CA LEU A 64 15.99 11.46 -13.67
C LEU A 64 14.56 11.19 -13.16
N GLN A 65 14.41 10.90 -11.87
CA GLN A 65 13.17 10.46 -11.26
C GLN A 65 12.39 11.63 -10.67
N ALA A 66 11.06 11.50 -10.65
CA ALA A 66 10.19 12.52 -10.08
C ALA A 66 10.40 12.61 -8.55
N PRO A 67 10.31 13.82 -7.95
CA PRO A 67 10.38 13.99 -6.51
C PRO A 67 9.41 13.08 -5.77
N GLY A 68 9.88 12.42 -4.69
CA GLY A 68 9.05 11.50 -3.91
C GLY A 68 8.92 10.11 -4.51
N MET A 69 9.75 9.74 -5.48
CA MET A 69 9.84 8.37 -5.95
C MET A 69 10.59 7.50 -4.93
N VAL A 70 10.08 6.29 -4.69
CA VAL A 70 10.63 5.35 -3.70
C VAL A 70 10.55 3.91 -4.16
N ASN A 71 11.36 3.04 -3.55
CA ASN A 71 11.07 1.61 -3.49
C ASN A 71 10.46 1.27 -2.14
N LEU A 72 9.52 0.32 -2.12
CA LEU A 72 8.76 -0.08 -0.95
C LEU A 72 8.79 -1.58 -0.74
N THR A 73 8.85 -2.00 0.53
CA THR A 73 8.43 -3.36 0.93
C THR A 73 7.06 -3.25 1.57
N CYS A 74 6.05 -3.77 0.88
CA CYS A 74 4.67 -3.86 1.36
C CYS A 74 4.52 -5.07 2.26
N PHE A 75 3.87 -4.87 3.41
CA PHE A 75 3.51 -5.94 4.33
C PHE A 75 2.09 -6.40 4.03
N LEU A 76 1.96 -7.68 3.74
CA LEU A 76 0.69 -8.36 3.59
C LEU A 76 0.47 -9.21 4.85
N ASP A 77 -0.73 -9.74 5.01
CA ASP A 77 -1.05 -10.56 6.18
C ASP A 77 -0.16 -11.82 6.29
N GLY A 78 0.20 -12.18 7.52
CA GLY A 78 1.17 -13.24 7.83
C GLY A 78 2.63 -12.89 7.49
N HIS A 79 3.40 -13.88 7.04
CA HIS A 79 4.81 -13.72 6.64
C HIS A 79 4.96 -13.22 5.19
N ASP A 80 3.93 -12.58 4.64
CA ASP A 80 3.85 -12.27 3.23
C ASP A 80 4.25 -10.83 2.94
N THR A 81 5.08 -10.63 1.91
CA THR A 81 5.54 -9.31 1.51
C THR A 81 5.49 -9.15 -0.01
N HIS A 82 5.36 -7.90 -0.45
CA HIS A 82 5.42 -7.52 -1.86
C HIS A 82 6.44 -6.40 -2.06
N TRP A 83 7.19 -6.46 -3.16
CA TRP A 83 8.19 -5.44 -3.50
C TRP A 83 7.63 -4.51 -4.57
N ALA A 84 7.45 -3.24 -4.23
CA ALA A 84 6.92 -2.23 -5.15
C ALA A 84 8.03 -1.23 -5.51
N THR A 85 8.39 -1.16 -6.78
CA THR A 85 9.56 -0.41 -7.26
C THR A 85 9.17 0.90 -7.96
N SER A 86 9.98 1.94 -7.81
CA SER A 86 9.83 3.23 -8.50
C SER A 86 8.42 3.81 -8.36
N ARG A 87 7.87 3.78 -7.14
CA ARG A 87 6.52 4.24 -6.85
C ARG A 87 6.55 5.72 -6.50
N LYS A 88 5.70 6.50 -7.18
CA LYS A 88 5.55 7.93 -6.95
C LYS A 88 4.59 8.18 -5.78
N TYR A 89 4.74 9.35 -5.17
CA TYR A 89 3.71 9.90 -4.30
C TYR A 89 2.42 10.12 -5.12
N GLY A 90 1.27 9.82 -4.52
CA GLY A 90 -0.05 10.04 -5.12
C GLY A 90 -1.10 10.41 -4.09
N LEU A 91 -2.29 10.71 -4.57
CA LEU A 91 -3.46 10.97 -3.73
C LEU A 91 -4.10 9.64 -3.29
N ASP A 92 -4.85 9.69 -2.19
CA ASP A 92 -5.54 8.53 -1.63
C ASP A 92 -6.36 7.79 -2.68
N GLY A 93 -6.16 6.48 -2.79
CA GLY A 93 -6.87 5.60 -3.73
C GLY A 93 -6.29 5.50 -5.15
N GLU A 94 -5.25 6.27 -5.52
CA GLU A 94 -4.60 6.12 -6.83
C GLU A 94 -3.71 4.86 -6.88
N PRO A 95 -4.01 3.84 -7.72
CA PRO A 95 -3.16 2.65 -7.82
C PRO A 95 -1.74 2.98 -8.26
N LEU A 96 -0.76 2.13 -7.86
CA LEU A 96 0.67 2.33 -8.10
C LEU A 96 1.29 3.54 -7.39
N THR A 97 0.59 4.12 -6.43
CA THR A 97 1.10 5.25 -5.65
C THR A 97 1.22 4.93 -4.17
N TRP A 98 2.00 5.74 -3.47
CA TRP A 98 2.07 5.75 -2.02
C TRP A 98 1.64 7.10 -1.48
N HIS A 99 1.17 7.09 -0.23
CA HIS A 99 0.81 8.30 0.50
C HIS A 99 1.07 8.11 2.00
N TRP A 100 1.07 9.22 2.75
CA TRP A 100 1.23 9.17 4.20
C TRP A 100 0.06 8.42 4.87
N ILE A 101 0.36 7.74 5.98
CA ILE A 101 -0.65 7.02 6.78
C ILE A 101 -1.60 8.02 7.45
N GLU A 102 -1.03 9.13 7.92
CA GLU A 102 -1.76 10.27 8.44
C GLU A 102 -2.68 10.78 7.34
N ARG A 103 -3.98 10.77 7.61
CA ARG A 103 -4.97 11.40 6.75
C ARG A 103 -4.96 12.88 7.09
N ASP A 104 -5.04 13.75 6.09
CA ASP A 104 -5.47 15.11 6.35
C ASP A 104 -6.88 15.00 6.95
N ASP A 105 -7.00 15.31 8.24
CA ASP A 105 -8.23 15.14 9.03
C ASP A 105 -9.44 15.90 8.43
N ASP A 106 -9.18 16.83 7.51
CA ASP A 106 -10.17 17.62 6.77
C ASP A 106 -11.11 16.77 5.89
N ALA A 107 -10.72 15.57 5.47
CA ALA A 107 -11.57 14.69 4.64
C ALA A 107 -12.49 13.75 5.44
N ASN A 108 -12.33 13.67 6.77
CA ASN A 108 -13.04 12.69 7.61
C ASN A 108 -14.29 13.27 8.32
N GLU A 109 -14.41 14.59 8.41
CA GLU A 109 -15.57 15.24 9.04
C GLU A 109 -16.88 14.97 8.27
N ASP A 110 -16.84 14.97 6.94
CA ASP A 110 -18.03 14.71 6.09
C ASP A 110 -18.55 13.26 6.21
N ARG A 111 -17.64 12.31 6.44
CA ARG A 111 -18.00 10.87 6.50
C ARG A 111 -18.67 10.50 7.83
N ILE A 112 -18.28 11.15 8.92
CA ILE A 112 -18.89 10.97 10.25
C ILE A 112 -20.19 11.76 10.37
N ALA A 113 -20.28 12.94 9.73
CA ALA A 113 -21.51 13.72 9.67
C ALA A 113 -22.64 13.01 8.91
N GLY A 114 -22.33 12.34 7.79
CA GLY A 114 -23.31 11.58 7.00
C GLY A 114 -23.91 10.37 7.72
N ALA A 115 -23.17 9.72 8.62
CA ALA A 115 -23.63 8.53 9.34
C ALA A 115 -24.57 8.85 10.52
N ARG A 116 -24.62 10.10 10.99
CA ARG A 116 -25.51 10.52 12.10
C ARG A 116 -26.87 11.05 11.62
N GLY A 117 -27.06 11.20 10.30
CA GLY A 117 -28.27 11.79 9.71
C GLY A 117 -29.38 10.81 9.35
N SER A 118 -29.15 9.49 9.39
CA SER A 118 -30.13 8.48 8.93
C SER A 118 -30.93 7.78 10.03
N ASP A 119 -30.64 8.04 11.31
CA ASP A 119 -31.30 7.36 12.45
C ASP A 119 -32.36 8.21 13.17
N VAL A 120 -32.95 9.21 12.50
CA VAL A 120 -34.14 9.91 13.01
C VAL A 120 -35.12 10.20 11.87
N ALA A 121 -35.86 9.18 11.45
CA ALA A 121 -37.18 9.35 10.84
C ALA A 121 -38.07 8.20 11.31
N ALA A 122 -39.04 8.57 12.16
CA ALA A 122 -40.10 7.72 12.69
C ALA A 122 -41.15 7.39 11.63
#